data_AF-A0A2V6A997-F1
#
_entry.id   AF-A0A2V6A997-F1
#
_cell.length_a   1.000
_cell.length_b   1.000
_cell.length_c   1.000
_cell.angle_alpha   90.00
_cell.angle_beta   90.00
_cell.angle_gamma   90.00
#
_symmetry.space_group_name_H-M   'P 1'
#
loop_
_entity.id
_entity.type
_entity.pdbx_description
1 polymer ?
#
loop_
_entity_poly.entity_id
_entity_poly.type
_entity_poly.pdbx_seq_one_letter_code
_entity_poly.pdbx_strand_id
1 'polypeptide(L)'
;MNFWLFADFVVQNQQTIVAAASSSSISLTQPDISSPNRRRAIERKHDFDDLPGFRSRIRSTAGYILRSDVSRFYHSIYTHSISWALHTKPVAKANRGKHSLLGNELDCFLRDMQDGQTLGVPIGPDTSFLIAELILAKVDEIMVGRGATHAFRYIDDYEFAFPDRASAERALADLQEALNQYELALNPSKTSITKLPCPADSLVISELRSYQFRHSIRGQQWDLVRFIDRAFHLAGQAPDEAVLTYAIRKSGGENILQANWPLYQDFLIHCAINEPGSLERVIDQVGKYFLRGFQIATHGFTESVNLIIQRHAPLGHGSEVAWAIWAAIVFGWPLEGASAMAAASMADSVVALVLLDAHAKGLVPGFQFGAQLMPFMTSQDLRREMWLLAYEANVKNWLPSRGPDFVANDRYFSELKNANVFFYDENVTKPTDKSEPEEEIELVDEYF
;
A
#
# COMPACT_ATOMS: atom_id res chain seq x y z
N MET A 1 -0.93 12.96 19.93
CA MET A 1 -2.20 13.70 19.70
C MET A 1 -3.12 12.81 18.87
N ASN A 2 -4.44 12.89 18.98
CA ASN A 2 -5.37 11.97 18.30
C ASN A 2 -5.56 12.37 16.82
N PHE A 3 -5.45 11.41 15.89
CA PHE A 3 -5.74 11.61 14.46
C PHE A 3 -7.12 12.25 14.22
N TRP A 4 -8.10 11.94 15.07
CA TRP A 4 -9.42 12.56 15.05
C TRP A 4 -9.36 14.09 15.11
N LEU A 5 -8.51 14.68 15.96
CA LEU A 5 -8.37 16.15 16.05
C LEU A 5 -7.81 16.74 14.76
N PHE A 6 -6.88 16.03 14.11
CA PHE A 6 -6.35 16.45 12.82
C PHE A 6 -7.42 16.39 11.72
N ALA A 7 -8.17 15.29 11.67
CA ALA A 7 -9.26 15.12 10.72
C ALA A 7 -10.34 16.20 10.90
N ASP A 8 -10.77 16.46 12.14
CA ASP A 8 -11.73 17.52 12.49
C ASP A 8 -11.21 18.90 12.05
N PHE A 9 -9.94 19.21 12.33
CA PHE A 9 -9.32 20.46 11.89
C PHE A 9 -9.29 20.60 10.35
N VAL A 10 -9.00 19.51 9.63
CA VAL A 10 -9.04 19.49 8.16
C VAL A 10 -10.47 19.73 7.65
N VAL A 11 -11.48 19.13 8.28
CA VAL A 11 -12.90 19.33 7.91
C VAL A 11 -13.32 20.80 8.14
N GLN A 12 -12.97 21.39 9.28
CA GLN A 12 -13.28 22.79 9.59
C GLN A 12 -12.66 23.78 8.59
N ASN A 13 -11.52 23.42 7.99
CA ASN A 13 -10.78 24.25 7.04
C ASN A 13 -10.83 23.71 5.59
N GLN A 14 -11.73 22.76 5.31
CA GLN A 14 -11.69 21.93 4.11
C GLN A 14 -11.77 22.76 2.83
N GLN A 15 -12.62 23.78 2.80
CA GLN A 15 -12.80 24.63 1.61
C GLN A 15 -11.48 25.28 1.17
N THR A 16 -10.72 25.83 2.11
CA THR A 16 -9.44 26.50 1.84
C THR A 16 -8.38 25.49 1.39
N ILE A 17 -8.27 24.35 2.09
CA ILE A 17 -7.22 23.36 1.82
C ILE A 17 -7.48 22.66 0.47
N VAL A 18 -8.73 22.26 0.20
CA VAL A 18 -9.12 21.62 -1.07
C VAL A 18 -8.97 22.60 -2.23
N ALA A 19 -9.35 23.87 -2.07
CA ALA A 19 -9.14 24.87 -3.12
C ALA A 19 -7.65 25.06 -3.45
N ALA A 20 -6.78 25.06 -2.44
CA ALA A 20 -5.34 25.15 -2.64
C ALA A 20 -4.73 23.88 -3.25
N ALA A 21 -5.24 22.69 -2.91
CA ALA A 21 -4.80 21.42 -3.49
C ALA A 21 -5.30 21.20 -4.93
N SER A 22 -6.44 21.78 -5.30
CA SER A 22 -7.03 21.67 -6.64
C SER A 22 -6.55 22.76 -7.61
N SER A 23 -5.50 23.52 -7.27
CA SER A 23 -5.04 24.64 -8.10
C SER A 23 -4.22 24.21 -9.33
N SER A 24 -3.70 22.99 -9.33
CA SER A 24 -2.95 22.42 -10.46
C SER A 24 -3.86 22.10 -11.65
N SER A 25 -3.47 22.52 -12.85
CA SER A 25 -4.18 22.19 -14.10
C SER A 25 -3.76 20.84 -14.71
N ILE A 26 -2.67 20.24 -14.22
CA ILE A 26 -2.11 18.99 -14.76
C ILE A 26 -2.28 17.79 -13.81
N SER A 27 -2.73 18.01 -12.57
CA SER A 27 -3.04 16.92 -11.64
C SER A 27 -4.31 16.18 -12.09
N LEU A 28 -4.19 14.87 -12.29
CA LEU A 28 -5.33 13.97 -12.52
C LEU A 28 -5.95 13.51 -11.20
N THR A 29 -5.22 13.65 -10.10
CA THR A 29 -5.63 13.23 -8.76
C THR A 29 -6.07 14.41 -7.89
N GLN A 30 -6.64 15.46 -8.51
CA GLN A 30 -7.27 16.55 -7.75
C GLN A 30 -8.29 15.97 -6.75
N PRO A 31 -8.33 16.47 -5.50
CA PRO A 31 -9.24 15.97 -4.49
C PRO A 31 -10.69 16.27 -4.87
N ASP A 32 -11.52 15.23 -4.92
CA ASP A 32 -12.96 15.32 -5.13
C ASP A 32 -13.71 14.91 -3.86
N ILE A 33 -14.48 15.86 -3.33
CA ILE A 33 -15.32 15.71 -2.13
C ILE A 33 -16.82 15.81 -2.46
N SER A 34 -17.17 15.87 -3.75
CA SER A 34 -18.53 16.14 -4.21
C SER A 34 -19.30 14.87 -4.59
N SER A 35 -18.61 13.76 -4.84
CA SER A 35 -19.27 12.51 -5.24
C SER A 35 -20.21 12.01 -4.12
N PRO A 36 -21.45 11.61 -4.44
CA PRO A 36 -22.39 11.09 -3.46
C PRO A 36 -22.08 9.64 -3.03
N ASN A 37 -21.47 8.83 -3.91
CA ASN A 37 -21.16 7.41 -3.67
C ASN A 37 -19.66 7.21 -3.47
N ARG A 38 -19.06 7.97 -2.55
CA ARG A 38 -17.62 7.86 -2.28
C ARG A 38 -17.32 6.65 -1.40
N ARG A 39 -16.27 5.91 -1.74
CA ARG A 39 -15.68 4.88 -0.89
C ARG A 39 -14.74 5.50 0.15
N ARG A 40 -14.18 6.66 -0.17
CA ARG A 40 -13.26 7.43 0.71
C ARG A 40 -13.81 8.82 1.02
N ALA A 41 -13.37 9.43 2.12
CA ALA A 41 -13.78 10.80 2.44
C ALA A 41 -13.29 11.80 1.37
N ILE A 42 -12.13 11.54 0.75
CA ILE A 42 -11.60 12.35 -0.36
C ILE A 42 -11.21 11.43 -1.53
N GLU A 43 -11.97 11.49 -2.62
CA GLU A 43 -11.67 10.74 -3.84
C GLU A 43 -10.67 11.47 -4.74
N ARG A 44 -10.17 10.74 -5.73
CA ARG A 44 -9.37 11.29 -6.83
C ARG A 44 -10.30 11.60 -8.00
N LYS A 45 -10.04 12.69 -8.71
CA LYS A 45 -10.82 13.08 -9.90
C LYS A 45 -10.78 12.05 -11.04
N HIS A 46 -9.65 11.37 -11.22
CA HIS A 46 -9.47 10.32 -12.22
C HIS A 46 -8.86 9.07 -11.60
N ASP A 47 -9.25 7.91 -12.14
CA ASP A 47 -8.74 6.61 -11.72
C ASP A 47 -7.52 6.20 -12.53
N PHE A 48 -6.79 5.21 -12.02
CA PHE A 48 -5.59 4.68 -12.68
C PHE A 48 -5.89 4.15 -14.09
N ASP A 49 -7.09 3.60 -14.31
CA ASP A 49 -7.51 3.04 -15.59
C ASP A 49 -7.71 4.12 -16.68
N ASP A 50 -7.82 5.39 -16.30
CA ASP A 50 -7.92 6.52 -17.25
C ASP A 50 -6.56 6.92 -17.85
N LEU A 51 -5.45 6.54 -17.21
CA LEU A 51 -4.09 6.96 -17.58
C LEU A 51 -3.69 6.69 -19.03
N PRO A 52 -4.02 5.53 -19.66
CA PRO A 52 -3.67 5.28 -21.05
C PRO A 52 -4.28 6.33 -22.00
N GLY A 53 -5.49 6.81 -21.71
CA GLY A 53 -6.15 7.86 -22.47
C GLY A 53 -5.42 9.20 -22.38
N PHE A 54 -4.99 9.59 -21.18
CA PHE A 54 -4.20 10.81 -20.97
C PHE A 54 -2.83 10.73 -21.65
N ARG A 55 -2.13 9.59 -21.51
CA ARG A 55 -0.85 9.32 -22.20
C ARG A 55 -0.95 9.46 -23.70
N SER A 56 -1.99 8.88 -24.31
CA SER A 56 -2.22 8.98 -25.75
C SER A 56 -2.43 10.43 -26.20
N ARG A 57 -3.21 11.21 -25.45
CA ARG A 57 -3.49 12.62 -25.75
C ARG A 57 -2.22 13.48 -25.73
N ILE A 58 -1.45 13.44 -24.65
CA ILE A 58 -0.27 14.32 -24.49
C ILE A 58 0.86 13.97 -25.49
N ARG A 59 0.95 12.71 -25.91
CA ARG A 59 2.01 12.23 -26.83
C ARG A 59 1.76 12.58 -28.31
N SER A 60 0.51 12.89 -28.67
CA SER A 60 0.10 13.05 -30.06
C SER A 60 0.89 14.09 -30.86
N THR A 61 1.41 15.12 -30.20
CA THR A 61 2.14 16.24 -30.81
C THR A 61 3.60 16.35 -30.35
N ALA A 62 4.14 15.32 -29.70
CA ALA A 62 5.46 15.36 -29.08
C ALA A 62 6.49 14.47 -29.81
N GLY A 63 7.77 14.86 -29.70
CA GLY A 63 8.91 14.06 -30.14
C GLY A 63 9.60 13.32 -28.99
N TYR A 64 9.41 13.78 -27.76
CA TYR A 64 10.04 13.26 -26.54
C TYR A 64 9.07 13.30 -25.35
N ILE A 65 9.25 12.36 -24.43
CA ILE A 65 8.51 12.29 -23.17
C ILE A 65 9.51 12.27 -22.02
N LEU A 66 9.28 13.11 -21.02
CA LEU A 66 9.93 13.02 -19.71
C LEU A 66 8.97 12.32 -18.76
N ARG A 67 9.36 11.15 -18.26
CA ARG A 67 8.70 10.48 -17.14
C ARG A 67 9.53 10.65 -15.88
N SER A 68 8.87 10.86 -14.76
CA SER A 68 9.54 11.02 -13.47
C SER A 68 8.60 10.68 -12.32
N ASP A 69 9.18 10.41 -11.17
CA ASP A 69 8.51 10.01 -9.91
C ASP A 69 9.22 10.72 -8.76
N VAL A 70 8.52 10.98 -7.66
CA VAL A 70 9.13 11.60 -6.47
C VAL A 70 9.68 10.51 -5.55
N SER A 71 10.95 10.63 -5.19
CA SER A 71 11.62 9.63 -4.36
C SER A 71 11.02 9.55 -2.96
N ARG A 72 10.51 8.36 -2.61
CA ARG A 72 9.91 8.04 -1.29
C ARG A 72 8.90 9.10 -0.83
N PHE A 73 8.04 9.55 -1.74
CA PHE A 73 7.28 10.79 -1.61
C PHE A 73 6.68 11.06 -0.23
N TYR A 74 5.77 10.22 0.27
CA TYR A 74 5.15 10.43 1.58
C TYR A 74 6.15 10.48 2.74
N HIS A 75 7.23 9.69 2.68
CA HIS A 75 8.28 9.68 3.70
C HIS A 75 9.25 10.87 3.58
N SER A 76 9.33 11.51 2.41
CA SER A 76 10.22 12.65 2.17
C SER A 76 9.53 14.01 2.32
N ILE A 77 8.20 14.05 2.52
CA ILE A 77 7.48 15.30 2.78
C ILE A 77 8.03 15.96 4.05
N TYR A 78 8.63 17.14 3.88
CA TYR A 78 9.01 17.98 5.00
C TYR A 78 7.79 18.76 5.50
N THR A 79 7.34 18.49 6.71
CA THR A 79 6.08 19.02 7.27
C THR A 79 5.95 20.55 7.21
N HIS A 80 7.04 21.30 7.37
CA HIS A 80 7.00 22.77 7.24
C HIS A 80 6.72 23.25 5.80
N SER A 81 6.96 22.41 4.79
CA SER A 81 6.64 22.72 3.39
C SER A 81 5.14 22.89 3.16
N ILE A 82 4.29 22.35 4.04
CA ILE A 82 2.83 22.53 4.02
C ILE A 82 2.46 24.00 4.19
N SER A 83 3.12 24.67 5.14
CA SER A 83 2.94 26.11 5.33
C SER A 83 3.48 26.91 4.13
N TRP A 84 4.56 26.45 3.50
CA TRP A 84 5.06 27.07 2.27
C TRP A 84 4.08 26.93 1.12
N ALA A 85 3.41 25.78 0.99
CA ALA A 85 2.44 25.52 -0.06
C ALA A 85 1.17 26.39 0.10
N LEU A 86 0.68 26.58 1.33
CA LEU A 86 -0.50 27.41 1.60
C LEU A 86 -0.21 28.92 1.60
N HIS A 87 0.94 29.33 2.13
CA HIS A 87 1.19 30.75 2.44
C HIS A 87 2.38 31.35 1.70
N THR A 88 3.14 30.57 0.93
CA THR A 88 4.48 30.85 0.40
C THR A 88 5.60 30.77 1.44
N LYS A 89 6.79 30.33 1.00
CA LYS A 89 7.98 30.18 1.85
C LYS A 89 8.40 31.48 2.57
N PRO A 90 8.37 32.68 1.95
CA PRO A 90 8.69 33.94 2.63
C PRO A 90 7.72 34.27 3.78
N VAL A 91 6.41 34.17 3.55
CA VAL A 91 5.37 34.47 4.56
C VAL A 91 5.44 33.50 5.73
N ALA A 92 5.60 32.19 5.44
CA ALA A 92 5.75 31.17 6.47
C ALA A 92 7.02 31.38 7.31
N LYS A 93 8.14 31.80 6.69
CA LYS A 93 9.38 32.10 7.42
C LYS A 93 9.29 33.35 8.29
N ALA A 94 8.45 34.31 7.92
CA ALA A 94 8.17 35.51 8.72
C ALA A 94 7.18 35.23 9.88
N ASN A 95 6.25 34.29 9.69
CA ASN A 95 5.21 33.94 10.66
C ASN A 95 5.40 32.49 11.15
N ARG A 96 6.32 32.29 12.11
CA ARG A 96 6.70 30.94 12.61
C ARG A 96 5.88 30.45 13.80
N GLY A 97 4.93 31.25 14.30
CA GLY A 97 4.11 30.87 15.45
C GLY A 97 3.18 29.71 15.09
N LYS A 98 3.00 28.73 16.00
CA LYS A 98 2.17 27.53 15.77
C LYS A 98 0.77 27.85 15.23
N HIS A 99 0.11 28.87 15.79
CA HIS A 99 -1.24 29.30 15.39
C HIS A 99 -1.24 30.59 14.55
N SER A 100 -0.11 30.94 13.93
CA SER A 100 -0.03 32.19 13.14
C SER A 100 -0.53 32.03 11.70
N LEU A 101 -0.55 30.81 11.19
CA LEU A 101 -0.98 30.47 9.83
C LEU A 101 -1.66 29.11 9.85
N LEU A 102 -2.69 28.93 9.01
CA LEU A 102 -3.37 27.63 8.82
C LEU A 102 -2.38 26.49 8.54
N GLY A 103 -1.34 26.76 7.74
CA GLY A 103 -0.35 25.75 7.39
C GLY A 103 0.58 25.37 8.54
N ASN A 104 0.79 26.25 9.52
CA ASN A 104 1.57 25.94 10.72
C ASN A 104 0.80 25.04 11.68
N GLU A 105 -0.54 25.15 11.69
CA GLU A 105 -1.38 24.27 12.50
C GLU A 105 -1.44 22.87 11.90
N LEU A 106 -1.62 22.75 10.56
CA LEU A 106 -1.52 21.48 9.85
C LEU A 106 -0.16 20.79 10.08
N ASP A 107 0.94 21.54 9.95
CA ASP A 107 2.29 21.08 10.29
C ASP A 107 2.34 20.51 11.71
N CYS A 108 1.80 21.25 12.69
CA CYS A 108 1.85 20.79 14.07
C CYS A 108 1.03 19.51 14.31
N PHE A 109 -0.16 19.39 13.71
CA PHE A 109 -0.94 18.15 13.81
C PHE A 109 -0.17 16.95 13.26
N LEU A 110 0.46 17.09 12.09
CA LEU A 110 1.23 16.00 11.46
C LEU A 110 2.47 15.62 12.27
N ARG A 111 3.18 16.61 12.82
CA ARG A 111 4.32 16.36 13.71
C ARG A 111 3.89 15.66 15.00
N ASP A 112 2.78 16.07 15.60
CA ASP A 112 2.25 15.50 16.85
C ASP A 112 1.67 14.07 16.67
N MET A 113 1.47 13.62 15.43
CA MET A 113 1.14 12.23 15.07
C MET A 113 2.37 11.37 14.76
N GLN A 114 3.55 11.97 14.67
CA GLN A 114 4.81 11.29 14.35
C GLN A 114 5.88 11.59 15.40
N ASP A 115 5.54 11.57 16.68
CA ASP A 115 6.48 11.80 17.79
C ASP A 115 7.32 13.09 17.67
N GLY A 116 6.73 14.13 17.07
CA GLY A 116 7.37 15.42 16.83
C GLY A 116 8.32 15.46 15.62
N GLN A 117 8.43 14.38 14.85
CA GLN A 117 9.23 14.31 13.63
C GLN A 117 8.71 15.28 12.58
N THR A 118 9.65 15.88 11.83
CA THR A 118 9.35 16.89 10.81
C THR A 118 9.44 16.37 9.38
N LEU A 119 9.86 15.13 9.20
CA LEU A 119 10.03 14.48 7.91
C LEU A 119 9.13 13.26 7.82
N GLY A 120 8.37 13.18 6.73
CA GLY A 120 7.36 12.16 6.50
C GLY A 120 5.96 12.62 6.89
N VAL A 121 4.96 11.95 6.34
CA VAL A 121 3.56 11.99 6.79
C VAL A 121 2.98 10.57 6.77
N PRO A 122 1.94 10.25 7.57
CA PRO A 122 1.32 8.92 7.56
C PRO A 122 0.80 8.53 6.17
N ILE A 123 1.04 7.28 5.75
CA ILE A 123 0.54 6.74 4.48
C ILE A 123 -0.82 6.08 4.71
N GLY A 124 -1.78 6.34 3.81
CA GLY A 124 -3.12 5.75 3.86
C GLY A 124 -4.23 6.79 4.12
N PRO A 125 -4.15 7.63 5.17
CA PRO A 125 -5.19 8.60 5.47
C PRO A 125 -5.47 9.60 4.34
N ASP A 126 -6.74 9.91 4.12
CA ASP A 126 -7.21 10.89 3.13
C ASP A 126 -6.64 12.28 3.37
N THR A 127 -6.43 12.62 4.64
CA THR A 127 -5.78 13.87 5.04
C THR A 127 -4.35 13.96 4.51
N SER A 128 -3.58 12.86 4.54
CA SER A 128 -2.21 12.85 4.01
C SER A 128 -2.20 12.95 2.49
N PHE A 129 -3.15 12.31 1.80
CA PHE A 129 -3.36 12.49 0.35
C PHE A 129 -3.64 13.97 0.01
N LEU A 130 -4.54 14.62 0.75
CA LEU A 130 -4.86 16.03 0.54
C LEU A 130 -3.63 16.93 0.74
N ILE A 131 -2.82 16.66 1.75
CA ILE A 131 -1.57 17.39 2.03
C ILE A 131 -0.52 17.17 0.94
N ALA A 132 -0.41 15.94 0.44
CA ALA A 132 0.49 15.59 -0.66
C ALA A 132 0.09 16.32 -1.96
N GLU A 133 -1.20 16.32 -2.31
CA GLU A 133 -1.72 17.07 -3.47
C GLU A 133 -1.51 18.57 -3.31
N LEU A 134 -1.72 19.14 -2.11
CA LEU A 134 -1.46 20.55 -1.81
C LEU A 134 -0.01 20.96 -2.15
N ILE A 135 0.97 20.15 -1.76
CA ILE A 135 2.39 20.46 -2.01
C ILE A 135 2.70 20.34 -3.51
N LEU A 136 2.32 19.22 -4.14
CA LEU A 136 2.62 18.99 -5.55
C LEU A 136 1.84 19.93 -6.49
N ALA A 137 0.67 20.42 -6.09
CA ALA A 137 -0.04 21.43 -6.86
C ALA A 137 0.79 22.72 -7.04
N LYS A 138 1.64 23.06 -6.07
CA LYS A 138 2.56 24.21 -6.20
C LYS A 138 3.76 23.92 -7.08
N VAL A 139 4.25 22.68 -7.10
CA VAL A 139 5.27 22.24 -8.06
C VAL A 139 4.70 22.29 -9.47
N ASP A 140 3.48 21.81 -9.66
CA ASP A 140 2.75 21.83 -10.93
C ASP A 140 2.58 23.26 -11.46
N GLU A 141 2.17 24.22 -10.60
CA GLU A 141 2.03 25.64 -10.95
C GLU A 141 3.36 26.23 -11.47
N ILE A 142 4.49 25.89 -10.84
CA ILE A 142 5.82 26.33 -11.28
C ILE A 142 6.13 25.74 -12.67
N MET A 143 5.88 24.45 -12.88
CA MET A 143 6.15 23.78 -14.15
C MET A 143 5.29 24.31 -15.29
N VAL A 144 3.99 24.50 -15.05
CA VAL A 144 3.06 25.10 -16.01
C VAL A 144 3.45 26.54 -16.32
N GLY A 145 3.84 27.31 -15.31
CA GLY A 145 4.36 28.68 -15.47
C GLY A 145 5.65 28.77 -16.29
N ARG A 146 6.47 27.72 -16.30
CA ARG A 146 7.67 27.57 -17.15
C ARG A 146 7.36 27.00 -18.55
N GLY A 147 6.09 26.76 -18.87
CA GLY A 147 5.63 26.32 -20.20
C GLY A 147 5.40 24.82 -20.35
N ALA A 148 5.54 24.03 -19.27
CA ALA A 148 5.31 22.58 -19.29
C ALA A 148 3.80 22.24 -19.22
N THR A 149 3.06 22.68 -20.25
CA THR A 149 1.58 22.61 -20.31
C THR A 149 1.04 21.29 -20.87
N HIS A 150 1.84 20.56 -21.63
CA HIS A 150 1.47 19.28 -22.23
C HIS A 150 1.92 18.15 -21.32
N ALA A 151 1.26 18.04 -20.17
CA ALA A 151 1.66 17.14 -19.11
C ALA A 151 0.47 16.63 -18.31
N PHE A 152 0.70 15.58 -17.55
CA PHE A 152 -0.17 15.20 -16.45
C PHE A 152 0.66 14.69 -15.26
N ARG A 153 0.07 14.77 -14.08
CA ARG A 153 0.57 14.15 -12.85
C ARG A 153 -0.50 13.22 -12.29
N TYR A 154 -0.12 12.02 -11.88
CA TYR A 154 -0.98 11.10 -11.14
C TYR A 154 -0.28 10.73 -9.83
N ILE A 155 -0.79 11.25 -8.71
CA ILE A 155 -0.10 11.21 -7.42
C ILE A 155 1.30 11.85 -7.57
N ASP A 156 2.39 11.10 -7.48
CA ASP A 156 3.77 11.55 -7.64
C ASP A 156 4.37 11.26 -9.02
N ASP A 157 3.69 10.48 -9.86
CA ASP A 157 4.13 10.15 -11.21
C ASP A 157 3.82 11.30 -12.17
N TYR A 158 4.87 11.87 -12.77
CA TYR A 158 4.79 12.89 -13.80
C TYR A 158 5.04 12.31 -15.21
N GLU A 159 4.26 12.77 -16.19
CA GLU A 159 4.57 12.61 -17.61
C GLU A 159 4.42 13.95 -18.35
N PHE A 160 5.53 14.44 -18.90
CA PHE A 160 5.59 15.66 -19.70
C PHE A 160 5.95 15.34 -21.16
N ALA A 161 5.35 16.06 -22.09
CA ALA A 161 5.56 15.88 -23.53
C ALA A 161 6.23 17.11 -24.17
N PHE A 162 7.27 16.87 -24.96
CA PHE A 162 8.11 17.91 -25.57
C PHE A 162 8.40 17.62 -27.05
N PRO A 163 8.59 18.67 -27.89
CA PRO A 163 8.92 18.48 -29.30
C PRO A 163 10.35 17.95 -29.52
N ASP A 164 11.29 18.34 -28.67
CA ASP A 164 12.71 18.02 -28.80
C ASP A 164 13.34 17.64 -27.46
N ARG A 165 14.51 16.99 -27.53
CA ARG A 165 15.24 16.50 -26.35
C ARG A 165 15.72 17.63 -25.44
N ALA A 166 16.17 18.75 -26.00
CA ALA A 166 16.71 19.85 -25.21
C ALA A 166 15.61 20.51 -24.36
N SER A 167 14.38 20.60 -24.89
CA SER A 167 13.21 21.01 -24.13
C SER A 167 12.88 20.06 -22.98
N ALA A 168 12.98 18.75 -23.20
CA ALA A 168 12.79 17.75 -22.15
C ALA A 168 13.89 17.81 -21.06
N GLU A 169 15.15 18.02 -21.45
CA GLU A 169 16.28 18.16 -20.51
C GLU A 169 16.17 19.45 -19.68
N ARG A 170 15.74 20.57 -20.27
CA ARG A 170 15.43 21.79 -19.51
C ARG A 170 14.31 21.56 -18.51
N ALA A 171 13.21 20.94 -18.94
CA ALA A 171 12.09 20.65 -18.06
C ALA A 171 12.46 19.70 -16.92
N LEU A 172 13.36 18.75 -17.14
CA LEU A 172 13.88 17.90 -16.07
C LEU A 172 14.63 18.71 -15.01
N ALA A 173 15.49 19.65 -15.44
CA ALA A 173 16.18 20.55 -14.51
C ALA A 173 15.18 21.46 -13.76
N ASP A 174 14.18 21.99 -14.47
CA ASP A 174 13.11 22.80 -13.88
C ASP A 174 12.31 22.03 -12.84
N LEU A 175 11.94 20.78 -13.13
CA LEU A 175 11.19 19.92 -12.23
C LEU A 175 12.01 19.61 -10.96
N GLN A 176 13.29 19.28 -11.12
CA GLN A 176 14.18 19.05 -9.99
C GLN A 176 14.31 20.30 -9.12
N GLU A 177 14.45 21.48 -9.72
CA GLU A 177 14.51 22.75 -8.98
C GLU A 177 13.19 23.03 -8.26
N ALA A 178 12.04 22.85 -8.92
CA ALA A 178 10.72 23.09 -8.36
C ALA A 178 10.44 22.18 -7.16
N LEU A 179 10.77 20.89 -7.26
CA LEU A 179 10.66 19.94 -6.14
C LEU A 179 11.59 20.30 -4.99
N ASN A 180 12.83 20.70 -5.28
CA ASN A 180 13.80 21.12 -4.25
C ASN A 180 13.29 22.32 -3.43
N GLN A 181 12.44 23.20 -3.99
CA GLN A 181 11.86 24.32 -3.22
C GLN A 181 11.01 23.83 -2.02
N TYR A 182 10.48 22.62 -2.11
CA TYR A 182 9.67 21.92 -1.11
C TYR A 182 10.41 20.77 -0.43
N GLU A 183 11.74 20.71 -0.57
CA GLU A 183 12.61 19.64 -0.03
C GLU A 183 12.30 18.23 -0.58
N LEU A 184 11.69 18.15 -1.77
CA LEU A 184 11.43 16.90 -2.47
C LEU A 184 12.51 16.63 -3.53
N ALA A 185 12.70 15.37 -3.88
CA ALA A 185 13.68 14.95 -4.88
C ALA A 185 13.10 13.93 -5.87
N LEU A 186 13.61 13.92 -7.10
CA LEU A 186 13.24 12.94 -8.09
C LEU A 186 13.83 11.57 -7.79
N ASN A 187 13.11 10.53 -8.20
CA ASN A 187 13.58 9.16 -8.20
C ASN A 187 14.43 8.89 -9.46
N PRO A 188 15.77 8.73 -9.34
CA PRO A 188 16.63 8.61 -10.51
C PRO A 188 16.35 7.34 -11.33
N SER A 189 15.90 6.25 -10.70
CA SER A 189 15.64 4.98 -11.40
C SER A 189 14.38 5.02 -12.24
N LYS A 190 13.39 5.84 -11.86
CA LYS A 190 12.13 6.03 -12.60
C LYS A 190 12.11 7.29 -13.46
N THR A 191 13.18 8.08 -13.45
CA THR A 191 13.28 9.30 -14.25
C THR A 191 13.95 9.02 -15.59
N SER A 192 13.25 9.30 -16.69
CA SER A 192 13.76 9.02 -18.04
C SER A 192 13.22 9.98 -19.09
N ILE A 193 14.05 10.26 -20.09
CA ILE A 193 13.65 10.97 -21.31
C ILE A 193 13.63 9.97 -22.47
N THR A 194 12.44 9.72 -23.00
CA THR A 194 12.20 8.73 -24.06
C THR A 194 11.83 9.43 -25.36
N LYS A 195 12.44 9.01 -26.48
CA LYS A 195 12.08 9.49 -27.83
C LYS A 195 10.81 8.79 -28.31
N LEU A 196 9.91 9.52 -28.96
CA LEU A 196 8.71 8.99 -29.61
C LEU A 196 8.98 8.57 -31.07
N PRO A 197 8.24 7.59 -31.62
CA PRO A 197 7.15 6.84 -30.98
C PRO A 197 7.67 5.80 -29.97
N CYS A 198 6.97 5.67 -28.85
CA CYS A 198 7.20 4.62 -27.86
C CYS A 198 5.86 4.06 -27.35
N PRO A 199 5.84 2.83 -26.82
CA PRO A 199 4.62 2.25 -26.26
C PRO A 199 3.99 3.13 -25.17
N ALA A 200 2.66 3.25 -25.20
CA ALA A 200 1.87 3.96 -24.19
C ALA A 200 2.06 3.35 -22.79
N ASP A 201 1.98 2.02 -22.75
CA ASP A 201 2.04 1.18 -21.55
C ASP A 201 3.15 0.13 -21.67
N SER A 202 3.35 -0.64 -20.60
CA SER A 202 4.26 -1.79 -20.59
C SER A 202 3.88 -2.80 -21.66
N LEU A 203 4.83 -3.11 -22.54
CA LEU A 203 4.68 -4.16 -23.56
C LEU A 203 4.51 -5.53 -22.92
N VAL A 204 5.21 -5.77 -21.82
CA VAL A 204 5.16 -7.00 -21.04
C VAL A 204 3.74 -7.25 -20.52
N ILE A 205 3.14 -6.24 -19.88
CA ILE A 205 1.78 -6.30 -19.37
C ILE A 205 0.76 -6.40 -20.51
N SER A 206 0.95 -5.64 -21.59
CA SER A 206 0.08 -5.67 -22.77
C SER A 206 0.04 -7.06 -23.41
N GLU A 207 1.17 -7.75 -23.46
CA GLU A 207 1.24 -9.10 -24.00
C GLU A 207 0.43 -10.09 -23.15
N LEU A 208 0.64 -10.10 -21.84
CA LEU A 208 -0.13 -10.94 -20.92
C LEU A 208 -1.63 -10.61 -20.94
N ARG A 209 -2.00 -9.33 -21.12
CA ARG A 209 -3.40 -8.90 -21.25
C ARG A 209 -4.10 -9.56 -22.43
N SER A 210 -3.39 -9.69 -23.55
CA SER A 210 -3.96 -10.22 -24.80
C SER A 210 -4.20 -11.73 -24.79
N TYR A 211 -3.65 -12.43 -23.78
CA TYR A 211 -3.69 -13.87 -23.70
C TYR A 211 -5.12 -14.41 -23.53
N GLN A 212 -5.44 -15.48 -24.27
CA GLN A 212 -6.75 -16.12 -24.30
C GLN A 212 -6.65 -17.57 -23.81
N PHE A 213 -7.63 -18.00 -23.04
CA PHE A 213 -7.71 -19.36 -22.52
C PHE A 213 -8.90 -20.09 -23.13
N ARG A 214 -8.62 -21.23 -23.79
CA ARG A 214 -9.69 -22.10 -24.29
C ARG A 214 -10.41 -22.79 -23.14
N HIS A 215 -11.68 -23.15 -23.35
CA HIS A 215 -12.51 -23.80 -22.32
C HIS A 215 -12.55 -25.34 -22.42
N SER A 216 -11.78 -25.95 -23.33
CA SER A 216 -11.61 -27.41 -23.33
C SER A 216 -10.47 -27.81 -22.40
N ILE A 217 -10.58 -28.97 -21.73
CA ILE A 217 -9.56 -29.43 -20.77
C ILE A 217 -8.15 -29.37 -21.36
N ARG A 218 -7.93 -30.04 -22.50
CA ARG A 218 -6.63 -30.09 -23.18
C ARG A 218 -6.22 -28.71 -23.72
N GLY A 219 -7.16 -27.93 -24.24
CA GLY A 219 -6.87 -26.59 -24.76
C GLY A 219 -6.38 -25.66 -23.66
N GLN A 220 -7.11 -25.59 -22.55
CA GLN A 220 -6.76 -24.79 -21.39
C GLN A 220 -5.43 -25.23 -20.79
N GLN A 221 -5.15 -26.53 -20.71
CA GLN A 221 -3.86 -27.05 -20.21
C GLN A 221 -2.68 -26.46 -21.01
N TRP A 222 -2.73 -26.53 -22.35
CA TRP A 222 -1.70 -25.95 -23.21
C TRP A 222 -1.61 -24.43 -23.11
N ASP A 223 -2.76 -23.76 -22.94
CA ASP A 223 -2.80 -22.31 -22.79
C ASP A 223 -2.18 -21.87 -21.46
N LEU A 224 -2.45 -22.60 -20.37
CA LEU A 224 -1.84 -22.40 -19.06
C LEU A 224 -0.34 -22.59 -19.09
N VAL A 225 0.17 -23.72 -19.61
CA VAL A 225 1.63 -23.94 -19.69
C VAL A 225 2.32 -22.81 -20.42
N ARG A 226 1.82 -22.45 -21.60
CA ARG A 226 2.37 -21.35 -22.41
C ARG A 226 2.24 -19.99 -21.72
N PHE A 227 1.15 -19.74 -20.99
CA PHE A 227 0.96 -18.51 -20.22
C PHE A 227 1.97 -18.42 -19.07
N ILE A 228 2.16 -19.51 -18.34
CA ILE A 228 3.11 -19.63 -17.22
C ILE A 228 4.52 -19.38 -17.71
N ASP A 229 4.96 -20.12 -18.74
CA ASP A 229 6.29 -19.96 -19.34
C ASP A 229 6.52 -18.52 -19.79
N ARG A 230 5.49 -17.91 -20.41
CA ARG A 230 5.59 -16.54 -20.89
C ARG A 230 5.64 -15.53 -19.75
N ALA A 231 4.81 -15.67 -18.72
CA ALA A 231 4.82 -14.83 -17.53
C ALA A 231 6.17 -14.88 -16.82
N PHE A 232 6.76 -16.08 -16.66
CA PHE A 232 8.07 -16.24 -16.01
C PHE A 232 9.21 -15.67 -16.85
N HIS A 233 9.18 -15.87 -18.17
CA HIS A 233 10.15 -15.25 -19.06
C HIS A 233 10.09 -13.72 -19.00
N LEU A 234 8.88 -13.17 -19.02
CA LEU A 234 8.66 -11.73 -18.95
C LEU A 234 9.06 -11.12 -17.60
N ALA A 235 8.78 -11.81 -16.49
CA ALA A 235 9.25 -11.41 -15.15
C ALA A 235 10.78 -11.38 -15.07
N GLY A 236 11.47 -12.33 -15.72
CA GLY A 236 12.92 -12.32 -15.82
C GLY A 236 13.50 -11.17 -16.67
N GLN A 237 12.72 -10.62 -17.61
CA GLN A 237 13.13 -9.48 -18.44
C GLN A 237 12.86 -8.13 -17.78
N ALA A 238 11.83 -8.06 -16.93
CA ALA A 238 11.39 -6.85 -16.26
C ALA A 238 11.18 -7.11 -14.75
N PRO A 239 12.25 -7.34 -13.97
CA PRO A 239 12.15 -7.68 -12.55
C PRO A 239 11.54 -6.57 -11.69
N ASP A 240 11.58 -5.33 -12.16
CA ASP A 240 10.99 -4.17 -11.49
C ASP A 240 9.49 -3.97 -11.82
N GLU A 241 8.96 -4.73 -12.78
CA GLU A 241 7.53 -4.75 -13.09
C GLU A 241 6.93 -5.95 -12.36
N ALA A 242 5.85 -5.76 -11.58
CA ALA A 242 5.18 -6.85 -10.85
C ALA A 242 4.40 -7.78 -11.79
N VAL A 243 5.13 -8.49 -12.67
CA VAL A 243 4.62 -9.27 -13.78
C VAL A 243 3.83 -10.47 -13.27
N LEU A 244 4.32 -11.19 -12.26
CA LEU A 244 3.63 -12.37 -11.74
C LEU A 244 2.36 -11.99 -10.99
N THR A 245 2.41 -10.90 -10.24
CA THR A 245 1.23 -10.29 -9.60
C THR A 245 0.14 -9.96 -10.64
N TYR A 246 0.52 -9.37 -11.78
CA TYR A 246 -0.41 -9.14 -12.89
C TYR A 246 -0.91 -10.44 -13.53
N ALA A 247 -0.03 -11.43 -13.71
CA ALA A 247 -0.38 -12.72 -14.30
C ALA A 247 -1.42 -13.48 -13.46
N ILE A 248 -1.30 -13.45 -12.13
CA ILE A 248 -2.32 -14.00 -11.21
C ILE A 248 -3.64 -13.26 -11.41
N ARG A 249 -3.63 -11.92 -11.44
CA ARG A 249 -4.87 -11.14 -11.63
C ARG A 249 -5.56 -11.46 -12.96
N LYS A 250 -4.80 -11.52 -14.06
CA LYS A 250 -5.35 -11.83 -15.39
C LYS A 250 -5.92 -13.26 -15.44
N SER A 251 -5.17 -14.24 -14.96
CA SER A 251 -5.64 -15.64 -14.95
C SER A 251 -6.75 -15.89 -13.94
N GLY A 252 -6.84 -15.12 -12.86
CA GLY A 252 -7.89 -15.23 -11.84
C GLY A 252 -9.28 -14.85 -12.34
N GLY A 253 -9.37 -14.08 -13.44
CA GLY A 253 -10.62 -13.82 -14.16
C GLY A 253 -11.13 -15.02 -14.99
N GLU A 254 -10.29 -16.05 -15.19
CA GLU A 254 -10.64 -17.22 -15.98
C GLU A 254 -11.19 -18.35 -15.08
N ASN A 255 -12.05 -19.20 -15.66
CA ASN A 255 -12.56 -20.39 -14.97
C ASN A 255 -11.62 -21.58 -15.20
N ILE A 256 -10.72 -21.84 -14.26
CA ILE A 256 -9.79 -22.97 -14.31
C ILE A 256 -10.56 -24.28 -14.09
N LEU A 257 -10.44 -25.20 -15.03
CA LEU A 257 -11.10 -26.50 -14.97
C LEU A 257 -10.42 -27.38 -13.93
N GLN A 258 -11.20 -28.22 -13.24
CA GLN A 258 -10.71 -29.10 -12.18
C GLN A 258 -9.53 -29.99 -12.61
N ALA A 259 -9.52 -30.46 -13.85
CA ALA A 259 -8.42 -31.26 -14.41
C ALA A 259 -7.10 -30.47 -14.54
N ASN A 260 -7.16 -29.15 -14.66
CA ASN A 260 -6.00 -28.27 -14.84
C ASN A 260 -5.62 -27.51 -13.56
N TRP A 261 -6.40 -27.67 -12.49
CA TRP A 261 -6.15 -27.04 -11.20
C TRP A 261 -4.78 -27.39 -10.60
N PRO A 262 -4.27 -28.64 -10.65
CA PRO A 262 -2.92 -28.94 -10.17
C PRO A 262 -1.84 -28.07 -10.81
N LEU A 263 -1.87 -27.91 -12.14
CA LEU A 263 -0.93 -27.05 -12.87
C LEU A 263 -1.05 -25.58 -12.44
N TYR A 264 -2.27 -25.11 -12.22
CA TYR A 264 -2.49 -23.72 -11.80
C TYR A 264 -2.03 -23.48 -10.35
N GLN A 265 -2.15 -24.47 -9.46
CA GLN A 265 -1.59 -24.40 -8.10
C GLN A 265 -0.07 -24.27 -8.12
N ASP A 266 0.61 -25.07 -8.95
CA ASP A 266 2.07 -24.97 -9.10
C ASP A 266 2.45 -23.55 -9.55
N PHE A 267 1.73 -22.99 -10.54
CA PHE A 267 1.92 -21.61 -10.95
C PHE A 267 1.75 -20.60 -9.81
N LEU A 268 0.69 -20.72 -9.00
CA LEU A 268 0.44 -19.83 -7.86
C LEU A 268 1.55 -19.92 -6.81
N ILE A 269 2.02 -21.13 -6.48
CA ILE A 269 3.13 -21.37 -5.57
C ILE A 269 4.41 -20.71 -6.09
N HIS A 270 4.72 -20.91 -7.36
CA HIS A 270 5.87 -20.28 -8.01
C HIS A 270 5.78 -18.74 -7.97
N CYS A 271 4.60 -18.16 -8.18
CA CYS A 271 4.40 -16.72 -8.08
C CYS A 271 4.61 -16.21 -6.64
N ALA A 272 4.05 -16.90 -5.63
CA ALA A 272 4.22 -16.52 -4.23
C ALA A 272 5.68 -16.56 -3.78
N ILE A 273 6.48 -17.53 -4.26
CA ILE A 273 7.89 -17.65 -3.88
C ILE A 273 8.76 -16.57 -4.54
N ASN A 274 8.48 -16.21 -5.80
CA ASN A 274 9.32 -15.29 -6.58
C ASN A 274 8.87 -13.82 -6.48
N GLU A 275 7.57 -13.57 -6.29
CA GLU A 275 6.99 -12.27 -5.96
C GLU A 275 6.08 -12.40 -4.72
N PRO A 276 6.64 -12.43 -3.50
CA PRO A 276 5.87 -12.61 -2.26
C PRO A 276 4.79 -11.55 -2.00
N GLY A 277 4.95 -10.35 -2.56
CA GLY A 277 3.89 -9.32 -2.56
C GLY A 277 2.60 -9.74 -3.28
N SER A 278 2.62 -10.85 -4.03
CA SER A 278 1.44 -11.45 -4.65
C SER A 278 0.63 -12.38 -3.74
N LEU A 279 1.09 -12.66 -2.51
CA LEU A 279 0.48 -13.63 -1.60
C LEU A 279 -1.01 -13.38 -1.35
N GLU A 280 -1.44 -12.14 -1.13
CA GLU A 280 -2.86 -11.82 -0.98
C GLU A 280 -3.69 -12.36 -2.16
N ARG A 281 -3.22 -12.13 -3.39
CA ARG A 281 -3.90 -12.58 -4.61
C ARG A 281 -3.86 -14.10 -4.76
N VAL A 282 -2.76 -14.73 -4.33
CA VAL A 282 -2.65 -16.18 -4.32
C VAL A 282 -3.66 -16.78 -3.34
N ILE A 283 -3.78 -16.22 -2.13
CA ILE A 283 -4.76 -16.63 -1.11
C ILE A 283 -6.18 -16.47 -1.66
N ASP A 284 -6.49 -15.34 -2.31
CA ASP A 284 -7.80 -15.12 -2.93
C ASP A 284 -8.12 -16.19 -3.99
N GLN A 285 -7.15 -16.55 -4.85
CA GLN A 285 -7.36 -17.60 -5.85
C GLN A 285 -7.52 -18.99 -5.23
N VAL A 286 -6.67 -19.35 -4.26
CA VAL A 286 -6.78 -20.65 -3.56
C VAL A 286 -8.11 -20.73 -2.82
N GLY A 287 -8.53 -19.65 -2.15
CA GLY A 287 -9.82 -19.53 -1.47
C GLY A 287 -11.00 -19.73 -2.40
N LYS A 288 -11.02 -19.04 -3.55
CA LYS A 288 -12.04 -19.19 -4.59
C LYS A 288 -12.23 -20.64 -5.03
N TYR A 289 -11.15 -21.37 -5.30
CA TYR A 289 -11.25 -22.77 -5.75
C TYR A 289 -11.52 -23.74 -4.60
N PHE A 290 -11.04 -23.44 -3.39
CA PHE A 290 -11.38 -24.19 -2.18
C PHE A 290 -12.89 -24.17 -1.92
N LEU A 291 -13.52 -22.99 -2.00
CA LEU A 291 -14.97 -22.85 -1.85
C LEU A 291 -15.78 -23.58 -2.94
N ARG A 292 -15.19 -23.75 -4.13
CA ARG A 292 -15.76 -24.55 -5.22
C ARG A 292 -15.56 -26.07 -5.05
N GLY A 293 -14.94 -26.50 -3.95
CA GLY A 293 -14.70 -27.92 -3.63
C GLY A 293 -13.49 -28.54 -4.34
N PHE A 294 -12.55 -27.72 -4.83
CA PHE A 294 -11.34 -28.23 -5.48
C PHE A 294 -10.32 -28.67 -4.41
N GLN A 295 -9.59 -29.74 -4.70
CA GLN A 295 -8.57 -30.27 -3.80
C GLN A 295 -7.33 -29.38 -3.79
N ILE A 296 -6.87 -28.98 -2.61
CA ILE A 296 -5.71 -28.10 -2.45
C ILE A 296 -4.43 -28.92 -2.27
N ALA A 297 -3.36 -28.52 -2.95
CA ALA A 297 -2.03 -29.11 -2.85
C ALA A 297 -1.34 -28.68 -1.55
N THR A 298 -1.87 -29.12 -0.41
CA THR A 298 -1.48 -28.68 0.94
C THR A 298 0.03 -28.72 1.17
N HIS A 299 0.73 -29.77 0.72
CA HIS A 299 2.18 -29.89 0.89
C HIS A 299 2.95 -28.74 0.26
N GLY A 300 2.72 -28.46 -1.04
CA GLY A 300 3.45 -27.43 -1.77
C GLY A 300 3.17 -26.01 -1.23
N PHE A 301 1.93 -25.74 -0.80
CA PHE A 301 1.60 -24.48 -0.14
C PHE A 301 2.19 -24.34 1.27
N THR A 302 2.23 -25.44 2.04
CA THR A 302 2.85 -25.45 3.36
C THR A 302 4.35 -25.16 3.25
N GLU A 303 5.04 -25.82 2.32
CA GLU A 303 6.46 -25.59 2.06
C GLU A 303 6.72 -24.16 1.61
N SER A 304 5.89 -23.60 0.72
CA SER A 304 6.09 -22.25 0.20
C SER A 304 5.89 -21.17 1.27
N VAL A 305 4.86 -21.29 2.11
CA VAL A 305 4.64 -20.38 3.25
C VAL A 305 5.82 -20.41 4.22
N ASN A 306 6.30 -21.59 4.60
CA ASN A 306 7.45 -21.71 5.49
C ASN A 306 8.72 -21.13 4.86
N LEU A 307 8.96 -21.40 3.57
CA LEU A 307 10.08 -20.84 2.82
C LEU A 307 10.04 -19.31 2.78
N ILE A 308 8.87 -18.72 2.53
CA ILE A 308 8.69 -17.26 2.51
C ILE A 308 9.00 -16.69 3.89
N ILE A 309 8.44 -17.25 4.96
CA ILE A 309 8.70 -16.77 6.33
C ILE A 309 10.21 -16.81 6.64
N GLN A 310 10.87 -17.95 6.38
CA GLN A 310 12.30 -18.11 6.69
C GLN A 310 13.21 -17.16 5.89
N ARG A 311 12.82 -16.79 4.66
CA ARG A 311 13.58 -15.85 3.81
C ARG A 311 13.34 -14.39 4.17
N HIS A 312 12.08 -14.04 4.45
CA HIS A 312 11.63 -12.65 4.55
C HIS A 312 11.66 -12.11 5.98
N ALA A 313 11.49 -12.97 6.99
CA ALA A 313 11.52 -12.53 8.37
C ALA A 313 12.88 -11.91 8.79
N PRO A 314 14.05 -12.50 8.46
CA PRO A 314 15.35 -11.91 8.78
C PRO A 314 15.62 -10.58 8.06
N LEU A 315 14.90 -10.29 6.97
CA LEU A 315 15.03 -9.07 6.20
C LEU A 315 14.11 -7.94 6.72
N GLY A 316 13.23 -8.23 7.68
CA GLY A 316 12.24 -7.27 8.18
C GLY A 316 11.07 -7.01 7.21
N HIS A 317 10.82 -7.95 6.30
CA HIS A 317 9.71 -7.87 5.34
C HIS A 317 8.39 -8.30 6.01
N GLY A 318 7.84 -7.43 6.87
CA GLY A 318 6.70 -7.75 7.74
C GLY A 318 5.42 -8.11 6.98
N SER A 319 5.11 -7.42 5.87
CA SER A 319 3.91 -7.67 5.06
C SER A 319 3.88 -9.09 4.50
N GLU A 320 4.98 -9.51 3.87
CA GLU A 320 5.14 -10.83 3.26
C GLU A 320 5.00 -11.95 4.30
N VAL A 321 5.57 -11.74 5.48
CA VAL A 321 5.53 -12.71 6.58
C VAL A 321 4.14 -12.77 7.20
N ALA A 322 3.48 -11.63 7.42
CA ALA A 322 2.11 -11.58 7.92
C ALA A 322 1.15 -12.31 6.97
N TRP A 323 1.24 -12.06 5.66
CA TRP A 323 0.42 -12.75 4.66
C TRP A 323 0.70 -14.25 4.57
N ALA A 324 1.95 -14.68 4.75
CA ALA A 324 2.32 -16.09 4.76
C ALA A 324 1.70 -16.82 5.98
N ILE A 325 1.82 -16.24 7.18
CA ILE A 325 1.19 -16.79 8.40
C ILE A 325 -0.34 -16.75 8.29
N TRP A 326 -0.90 -15.68 7.72
CA TRP A 326 -2.33 -15.59 7.46
C TRP A 326 -2.83 -16.69 6.51
N ALA A 327 -2.11 -16.98 5.43
CA ALA A 327 -2.43 -18.10 4.55
C ALA A 327 -2.47 -19.43 5.33
N ALA A 328 -1.52 -19.61 6.26
CA ALA A 328 -1.48 -20.77 7.13
C ALA A 328 -2.73 -20.87 8.02
N ILE A 329 -3.19 -19.75 8.58
CA ILE A 329 -4.43 -19.67 9.37
C ILE A 329 -5.66 -20.02 8.54
N VAL A 330 -5.82 -19.40 7.37
CA VAL A 330 -7.01 -19.55 6.52
C VAL A 330 -7.18 -20.99 6.05
N PHE A 331 -6.09 -21.67 5.71
CA PHE A 331 -6.15 -23.03 5.14
C PHE A 331 -5.72 -24.14 6.11
N GLY A 332 -5.37 -23.79 7.35
CA GLY A 332 -4.93 -24.74 8.37
C GLY A 332 -3.58 -25.41 8.05
N TRP A 333 -2.66 -24.69 7.40
CA TRP A 333 -1.33 -25.21 7.07
C TRP A 333 -0.38 -25.07 8.27
N PRO A 334 0.36 -26.13 8.65
CA PRO A 334 1.25 -26.06 9.80
C PRO A 334 2.50 -25.22 9.51
N LEU A 335 2.98 -24.52 10.54
CA LEU A 335 4.23 -23.76 10.50
C LEU A 335 5.34 -24.53 11.23
N GLU A 336 6.51 -24.57 10.61
CA GLU A 336 7.70 -25.17 11.21
C GLU A 336 8.23 -24.31 12.37
N GLY A 337 8.85 -24.95 13.35
CA GLY A 337 9.47 -24.25 14.49
C GLY A 337 10.53 -23.22 14.07
N ALA A 338 11.25 -23.47 12.97
CA ALA A 338 12.21 -22.52 12.42
C ALA A 338 11.52 -21.26 11.86
N SER A 339 10.40 -21.42 11.15
CA SER A 339 9.59 -20.32 10.63
C SER A 339 8.97 -19.51 11.78
N ALA A 340 8.41 -20.18 12.79
CA ALA A 340 7.89 -19.53 13.98
C ALA A 340 8.96 -18.76 14.76
N MET A 341 10.18 -19.32 14.87
CA MET A 341 11.31 -18.62 15.48
C MET A 341 11.69 -17.37 14.69
N ALA A 342 11.81 -17.48 13.36
CA ALA A 342 12.16 -16.35 12.51
C ALA A 342 11.10 -15.24 12.59
N ALA A 343 9.82 -15.61 12.53
CA ALA A 343 8.70 -14.68 12.67
C ALA A 343 8.63 -14.04 14.06
N ALA A 344 8.78 -14.80 15.14
CA ALA A 344 8.74 -14.25 16.50
C ALA A 344 9.93 -13.34 16.83
N SER A 345 11.07 -13.53 16.15
CA SER A 345 12.29 -12.76 16.39
C SER A 345 12.28 -11.39 15.70
N MET A 346 11.33 -11.11 14.81
CA MET A 346 11.19 -9.78 14.23
C MET A 346 10.42 -8.87 15.17
N ALA A 347 10.82 -7.60 15.25
CA ALA A 347 10.10 -6.58 15.99
C ALA A 347 8.97 -6.00 15.12
N ASP A 348 7.92 -6.78 14.90
CA ASP A 348 6.72 -6.35 14.16
C ASP A 348 5.45 -6.80 14.90
N SER A 349 4.61 -5.84 15.29
CA SER A 349 3.38 -6.12 16.05
C SER A 349 2.39 -6.98 15.27
N VAL A 350 2.24 -6.74 13.96
CA VAL A 350 1.25 -7.44 13.13
C VAL A 350 1.68 -8.89 12.97
N VAL A 351 2.94 -9.14 12.63
CA VAL A 351 3.47 -10.50 12.52
C VAL A 351 3.37 -11.24 13.84
N ALA A 352 3.71 -10.61 14.97
CA ALA A 352 3.60 -11.24 16.28
C ALA A 352 2.16 -11.63 16.63
N LEU A 353 1.17 -10.77 16.34
CA LEU A 353 -0.24 -11.06 16.62
C LEU A 353 -0.79 -12.18 15.74
N VAL A 354 -0.54 -12.13 14.43
CA VAL A 354 -0.98 -13.19 13.51
C VAL A 354 -0.30 -14.52 13.86
N LEU A 355 0.96 -14.50 14.33
CA LEU A 355 1.66 -15.70 14.79
C LEU A 355 1.09 -16.27 16.09
N LEU A 356 0.70 -15.42 17.05
CA LEU A 356 0.03 -15.85 18.28
C LEU A 356 -1.34 -16.48 17.98
N ASP A 357 -2.10 -15.91 17.04
CA ASP A 357 -3.35 -16.51 16.57
C ASP A 357 -3.12 -17.88 15.91
N ALA A 358 -2.12 -18.00 15.03
CA ALA A 358 -1.74 -19.28 14.43
C ALA A 358 -1.37 -20.33 15.49
N HIS A 359 -0.67 -19.91 16.55
CA HIS A 359 -0.35 -20.80 17.67
C HIS A 359 -1.59 -21.21 18.48
N ALA A 360 -2.50 -20.27 18.79
CA ALA A 360 -3.75 -20.57 19.48
C ALA A 360 -4.62 -21.57 18.69
N LYS A 361 -4.55 -21.53 17.36
CA LYS A 361 -5.20 -22.48 16.44
C LYS A 361 -4.43 -23.80 16.25
N GLY A 362 -3.31 -23.99 16.95
CA GLY A 362 -2.53 -25.23 16.93
C GLY A 362 -1.63 -25.42 15.69
N LEU A 363 -1.43 -24.38 14.88
CA LEU A 363 -0.62 -24.46 13.66
C LEU A 363 0.89 -24.41 13.93
N VAL A 364 1.28 -24.02 15.14
CA VAL A 364 2.68 -23.94 15.57
C VAL A 364 2.88 -24.85 16.81
N PRO A 365 2.84 -26.17 16.65
CA PRO A 365 2.84 -27.09 17.79
C PRO A 365 4.18 -27.05 18.54
N GLY A 366 4.10 -26.92 19.87
CA GLY A 366 5.26 -27.03 20.77
C GLY A 366 6.22 -25.84 20.80
N PHE A 367 5.93 -24.76 20.06
CA PHE A 367 6.74 -23.54 20.11
C PHE A 367 6.40 -22.68 21.33
N GLN A 368 7.41 -22.08 21.95
CA GLN A 368 7.25 -21.18 23.10
C GLN A 368 7.79 -19.80 22.76
N PHE A 369 6.93 -18.77 22.79
CA PHE A 369 7.28 -17.38 22.46
C PHE A 369 7.97 -16.61 23.60
N GLY A 370 8.19 -17.26 24.74
CA GLY A 370 8.57 -16.62 25.99
C GLY A 370 9.86 -15.81 25.92
N ALA A 371 10.83 -16.22 25.10
CA ALA A 371 12.10 -15.49 24.99
C ALA A 371 12.00 -14.27 24.05
N GLN A 372 11.18 -14.37 23.00
CA GLN A 372 11.13 -13.40 21.91
C GLN A 372 10.10 -12.30 22.17
N LEU A 373 8.88 -12.65 22.60
CA LEU A 373 7.76 -11.70 22.67
C LEU A 373 7.52 -11.13 24.08
N MET A 374 7.82 -11.89 25.14
CA MET A 374 7.67 -11.40 26.52
C MET A 374 8.45 -10.13 26.88
N PRO A 375 9.62 -9.82 26.28
CA PRO A 375 10.30 -8.54 26.51
C PRO A 375 9.43 -7.31 26.22
N PHE A 376 8.44 -7.42 25.32
CA PHE A 376 7.53 -6.33 24.95
C PHE A 376 6.28 -6.21 25.83
N MET A 377 6.07 -7.14 26.77
CA MET A 377 4.89 -7.14 27.67
C MET A 377 5.11 -6.21 28.87
N THR A 378 5.34 -4.92 28.59
CA THR A 378 5.64 -3.88 29.60
C THR A 378 4.85 -2.59 29.37
N SER A 379 4.73 -1.75 30.41
CA SER A 379 4.06 -0.43 30.31
C SER A 379 4.78 0.55 29.38
N GLN A 380 6.09 0.37 29.14
CA GLN A 380 6.84 1.23 28.23
C GLN A 380 6.49 0.93 26.77
N ASP A 381 6.29 -0.35 26.44
CA ASP A 381 6.04 -0.78 25.08
C ASP A 381 4.65 -0.38 24.56
N LEU A 382 3.70 -0.09 25.45
CA LEU A 382 2.43 0.58 25.09
C LEU A 382 2.60 1.92 24.35
N ARG A 383 3.80 2.52 24.39
CA ARG A 383 4.13 3.78 23.70
C ARG A 383 5.28 3.63 22.71
N ARG A 384 5.62 2.39 22.31
CA ARG A 384 6.68 2.08 21.34
C ARG A 384 6.09 1.35 20.13
N GLU A 385 6.96 0.97 19.21
CA GLU A 385 6.61 0.27 17.96
C GLU A 385 5.80 -1.03 18.20
N MET A 386 6.05 -1.71 19.32
CA MET A 386 5.37 -2.96 19.70
C MET A 386 4.09 -2.76 20.54
N TRP A 387 3.53 -1.55 20.57
CA TRP A 387 2.36 -1.23 21.42
C TRP A 387 1.15 -2.11 21.12
N LEU A 388 0.93 -2.42 19.84
CA LEU A 388 -0.23 -3.18 19.40
C LEU A 388 -0.14 -4.61 19.91
N LEU A 389 1.04 -5.24 19.85
CA LEU A 389 1.29 -6.53 20.50
C LEU A 389 1.07 -6.45 22.02
N ALA A 390 1.69 -5.46 22.67
CA ALA A 390 1.66 -5.33 24.13
C ALA A 390 0.22 -5.16 24.66
N TYR A 391 -0.60 -4.38 23.96
CA TYR A 391 -2.01 -4.20 24.28
C TYR A 391 -2.82 -5.47 23.99
N GLU A 392 -2.86 -5.93 22.73
CA GLU A 392 -3.73 -7.04 22.30
C GLU A 392 -3.42 -8.35 23.04
N ALA A 393 -2.15 -8.72 23.15
CA ALA A 393 -1.77 -9.97 23.79
C ALA A 393 -2.10 -9.98 25.29
N ASN A 394 -2.12 -8.82 25.95
CA ASN A 394 -2.58 -8.70 27.33
C ASN A 394 -4.11 -8.78 27.43
N VAL A 395 -4.85 -8.02 26.60
CA VAL A 395 -6.32 -7.98 26.66
C VAL A 395 -6.90 -9.35 26.33
N LYS A 396 -6.33 -10.07 25.36
CA LYS A 396 -6.74 -11.43 24.97
C LYS A 396 -6.14 -12.55 25.83
N ASN A 397 -5.30 -12.21 26.80
CA ASN A 397 -4.55 -13.17 27.62
C ASN A 397 -3.70 -14.17 26.78
N TRP A 398 -3.22 -13.76 25.60
CA TRP A 398 -2.32 -14.57 24.77
C TRP A 398 -0.91 -14.62 25.36
N LEU A 399 -0.47 -13.54 26.02
CA LEU A 399 0.81 -13.48 26.71
C LEU A 399 0.61 -12.92 28.14
N PRO A 400 1.27 -13.50 29.15
CA PRO A 400 1.16 -13.01 30.52
C PRO A 400 1.86 -11.66 30.70
N SER A 401 1.35 -10.86 31.65
CA SER A 401 2.03 -9.64 32.10
C SER A 401 3.28 -9.98 32.93
N ARG A 402 4.36 -9.20 32.77
CA ARG A 402 5.50 -9.22 33.69
C ARG A 402 5.16 -8.39 34.93
N GLY A 403 4.40 -8.96 35.86
CA GLY A 403 3.97 -8.31 37.10
C GLY A 403 2.49 -7.89 37.07
N PRO A 404 2.10 -6.76 37.70
CA PRO A 404 0.71 -6.30 37.66
C PRO A 404 0.31 -5.96 36.23
N ASP A 405 -1.00 -6.05 35.94
CA ASP A 405 -1.56 -5.79 34.62
C ASP A 405 -1.23 -4.35 34.17
N PHE A 406 -0.23 -4.22 33.30
CA PHE A 406 0.30 -2.92 32.90
C PHE A 406 -0.66 -2.16 31.98
N VAL A 407 -1.58 -2.85 31.31
CA VAL A 407 -2.61 -2.22 30.46
C VAL A 407 -3.71 -1.63 31.34
N ALA A 408 -4.21 -2.40 32.31
CA ALA A 408 -5.23 -1.92 33.25
C ALA A 408 -4.72 -0.78 34.15
N ASN A 409 -3.41 -0.69 34.39
CA ASN A 409 -2.79 0.39 35.16
C ASN A 409 -2.36 1.60 34.31
N ASP A 410 -2.50 1.55 32.98
CA ASP A 410 -2.15 2.67 32.12
C ASP A 410 -3.28 3.70 32.05
N ARG A 411 -2.92 4.99 32.08
CA ARG A 411 -3.90 6.10 32.06
C ARG A 411 -4.83 6.11 30.85
N TYR A 412 -4.38 5.64 29.68
CA TYR A 412 -5.15 5.73 28.44
C TYR A 412 -5.61 4.35 27.96
N PHE A 413 -4.73 3.35 28.04
CA PHE A 413 -5.07 2.01 27.56
C PHE A 413 -6.04 1.26 28.48
N SER A 414 -6.16 1.65 29.76
CA SER A 414 -7.17 1.07 30.66
C SER A 414 -8.59 1.38 30.19
N GLU A 415 -8.84 2.58 29.67
CA GLU A 415 -10.15 2.96 29.10
C GLU A 415 -10.50 2.10 27.89
N LEU A 416 -9.54 1.87 26.98
CA LEU A 416 -9.74 1.00 25.81
C LEU A 416 -10.04 -0.45 26.25
N LYS A 417 -9.29 -0.96 27.22
CA LYS A 417 -9.49 -2.30 27.78
C LYS A 417 -10.86 -2.44 28.45
N ASN A 418 -11.28 -1.44 29.24
CA ASN A 418 -12.59 -1.43 29.89
C ASN A 418 -13.75 -1.35 28.89
N ALA A 419 -13.53 -0.69 27.75
CA ALA A 419 -14.47 -0.62 26.64
C ALA A 419 -14.45 -1.87 25.73
N ASN A 420 -13.64 -2.90 26.04
CA ASN A 420 -13.46 -4.10 25.22
C ASN A 420 -13.05 -3.80 23.78
N VAL A 421 -12.15 -2.83 23.59
CA VAL A 421 -11.61 -2.51 22.27
C VAL A 421 -10.58 -3.56 21.86
N PHE A 422 -10.78 -4.16 20.68
CA PHE A 422 -9.84 -5.04 20.00
C PHE A 422 -9.50 -4.49 18.62
N PHE A 423 -8.25 -4.60 18.24
CA PHE A 423 -7.67 -4.21 16.95
C PHE A 423 -7.41 -5.41 16.03
N TYR A 424 -7.52 -6.63 16.56
CA TYR A 424 -7.38 -7.87 15.81
C TYR A 424 -8.59 -8.77 16.07
N ASP A 425 -9.19 -9.31 15.02
CA ASP A 425 -10.31 -10.28 15.13
C ASP A 425 -9.84 -11.66 14.68
N GLU A 426 -9.76 -12.59 15.63
CA GLU A 426 -9.34 -13.97 15.43
C GLU A 426 -10.41 -14.85 14.74
N ASN A 427 -11.64 -14.36 14.62
CA ASN A 427 -12.76 -15.10 14.02
C ASN A 427 -12.82 -14.93 12.50
N VAL A 428 -12.26 -13.84 11.97
CA VAL A 428 -12.07 -13.66 10.53
C VAL A 428 -11.04 -14.71 10.10
N THR A 429 -11.48 -15.83 9.55
CA THR A 429 -10.62 -16.98 9.22
C THR A 429 -11.03 -17.70 7.96
N LYS A 430 -12.09 -17.24 7.32
CA LYS A 430 -12.66 -17.91 6.15
C LYS A 430 -12.15 -17.24 4.88
N PRO A 431 -11.83 -18.04 3.85
CA PRO A 431 -11.66 -17.47 2.52
C PRO A 431 -12.95 -16.78 2.13
N THR A 432 -12.88 -15.49 1.80
CA THR A 432 -13.98 -14.71 1.24
C THR A 432 -13.88 -14.73 -0.28
N ASP A 433 -14.96 -15.09 -0.98
CA ASP A 433 -14.99 -14.95 -2.43
C ASP A 433 -15.18 -13.47 -2.80
N LYS A 434 -14.06 -12.75 -3.00
CA LYS A 434 -14.08 -11.34 -3.45
C LYS A 434 -14.60 -11.16 -4.89
N SER A 435 -15.00 -12.23 -5.59
CA SER A 435 -15.64 -12.15 -6.90
C SER A 435 -17.16 -11.98 -6.83
N GLU A 436 -17.75 -12.13 -5.64
CA GLU A 436 -19.10 -11.65 -5.34
C GLU A 436 -19.00 -10.22 -4.77
N PRO A 437 -19.88 -9.28 -5.19
CA PRO A 437 -19.87 -7.94 -4.62
C PRO A 437 -20.10 -8.03 -3.10
N GLU A 438 -19.24 -7.35 -2.33
CA GLU A 438 -19.46 -7.17 -0.88
C GLU A 438 -20.87 -6.62 -0.68
N GLU A 439 -21.73 -7.35 0.03
CA GLU A 439 -22.98 -6.79 0.54
C GLU A 439 -22.59 -5.59 1.41
N GLU A 440 -23.04 -4.40 1.00
CA GLU A 440 -22.91 -3.17 1.79
C GLU A 440 -23.42 -3.47 3.20
N ILE A 441 -22.52 -3.37 4.19
CA ILE A 441 -22.93 -3.29 5.58
C ILE A 441 -23.69 -1.98 5.68
N GLU A 442 -25.03 -2.05 5.62
CA GLU A 442 -25.91 -0.96 5.99
C GLU A 442 -25.53 -0.54 7.41
N LEU A 443 -24.86 0.60 7.52
CA LEU A 443 -24.79 1.33 8.79
C LEU A 443 -26.22 1.73 9.10
N VAL A 444 -26.86 0.95 9.96
CA VAL A 444 -28.17 1.27 10.52
C VAL A 444 -28.00 2.56 11.31
N ASP A 445 -28.52 3.65 10.75
CA ASP A 445 -28.75 4.92 11.44
C ASP A 445 -29.77 4.69 12.57
N GLU A 446 -29.29 4.30 13.73
CA GLU A 446 -29.97 4.56 15.00
C GLU A 446 -29.03 5.39 15.85
N TYR A 447 -29.27 6.70 15.94
CA TYR A 447 -29.67 7.38 17.19
C TYR A 447 -29.94 8.86 16.88
N PHE A 448 -31.12 9.30 17.35
CA PHE A 448 -31.63 10.67 17.37
C PHE A 448 -30.73 11.66 18.11
#